data_AF-U6D293-F1
#
_entry.id   AF-U6D293-F1
#
_cell.length_a   1.000
_cell.length_b   1.000
_cell.length_c   1.000
_cell.angle_alpha   90.00
_cell.angle_beta   90.00
_cell.angle_gamma   90.00
#
_symmetry.space_group_name_H-M   'P 1'
#
loop_
_entity.id
_entity.type
_entity.pdbx_description
1 polymer ?
#
loop_
_entity_poly.entity_id
_entity_poly.type
_entity_poly.pdbx_seq_one_letter_code
_entity_poly.pdbx_strand_id
1 'polypeptide(L)' 'AVSPEERFWNASGAAFVTVQESGQVVGAVVAEFILTTLLALAVCMGAINEKTQGPLAPFSIGFAVTVDILAGGAVSGA' A
#
# COMPACT_ATOMS: atom_id res chain seq x y z
N ALA A 1 -16.98 22.37 8.38
CA ALA A 1 -18.15 21.49 8.49
C ALA A 1 -17.64 20.06 8.55
N VAL A 2 -18.06 19.28 9.54
CA VAL A 2 -17.71 17.84 9.68
C VAL A 2 -18.75 17.04 8.88
N SER A 3 -18.31 16.04 8.13
CA SER A 3 -19.22 15.16 7.37
C SER A 3 -20.16 14.41 8.33
N PRO A 4 -21.43 14.18 7.94
CA PRO A 4 -22.32 13.28 8.68
C PRO A 4 -21.67 11.90 8.83
N GLU A 5 -21.84 11.26 9.99
CA GLU A 5 -21.17 10.02 10.37
C GLU A 5 -21.33 8.91 9.31
N GLU A 6 -22.52 8.72 8.77
CA GLU A 6 -22.79 7.75 7.69
C GLU A 6 -21.93 8.01 6.44
N ARG A 7 -21.71 9.29 6.11
CA ARG A 7 -20.87 9.72 4.99
C ARG A 7 -19.38 9.61 5.31
N PHE A 8 -19.00 9.74 6.58
CA PHE A 8 -17.64 9.57 7.06
C PHE A 8 -17.21 8.10 7.02
N TRP A 9 -18.08 7.19 7.46
CA TRP A 9 -17.85 5.75 7.38
C TRP A 9 -17.84 5.25 5.93
N ASN A 10 -18.76 5.74 5.09
CA ASN A 10 -18.81 5.35 3.68
C ASN A 10 -17.69 5.96 2.82
N ALA A 11 -17.05 7.04 3.30
CA ALA A 11 -15.90 7.67 2.63
C ALA A 11 -14.55 7.21 3.19
N SER A 12 -14.53 6.48 4.32
CA SER A 12 -13.31 5.90 4.87
C SER A 12 -12.94 4.68 4.03
N GLY A 13 -11.98 4.86 3.12
CA GLY A 13 -11.29 3.73 2.49
C GLY A 13 -10.68 2.82 3.57
N ALA A 14 -10.47 1.55 3.24
CA ALA A 14 -10.02 0.51 4.18
C ALA A 14 -8.85 0.96 5.09
N ALA A 15 -7.98 1.86 4.61
CA ALA A 15 -6.82 2.36 5.32
C ALA A 15 -7.07 3.22 6.58
N PHE A 16 -8.24 3.85 6.76
CA PHE A 16 -8.46 4.73 7.93
C PHE A 16 -8.88 3.96 9.20
N VAL A 17 -9.36 2.73 9.05
CA VAL A 17 -10.00 1.95 10.14
C VAL A 17 -9.14 0.75 10.56
N THR A 18 -8.00 0.51 9.89
CA THR A 18 -7.12 -0.66 10.09
C THR A 18 -6.34 -0.63 11.38
N VAL A 19 -5.76 0.53 11.72
CA VAL A 19 -4.96 0.72 12.93
C VAL A 19 -5.74 1.60 13.90
N GLN A 20 -6.37 0.99 14.91
CA GLN A 20 -7.15 1.72 15.93
C GLN A 20 -6.49 1.71 17.30
N GLU A 21 -5.73 0.66 17.59
CA GLU A 21 -5.04 0.52 18.87
C GLU A 21 -3.53 0.71 18.71
N SER A 22 -2.89 1.31 19.71
CA SER A 22 -1.44 1.53 19.75
C SER A 22 -0.63 0.23 19.65
N GLY A 23 -1.21 -0.91 20.05
CA GLY A 23 -0.58 -2.24 19.90
C GLY A 23 -0.43 -2.69 18.44
N GLN A 24 -1.24 -2.18 17.52
CA GLN A 24 -1.23 -2.55 16.10
C GLN A 24 -0.19 -1.74 15.30
N VAL A 25 0.25 -0.58 15.81
CA VAL A 25 1.12 0.37 15.11
C VAL A 25 2.43 -0.27 14.65
N VAL A 26 3.08 -1.05 15.51
CA VAL A 26 4.36 -1.70 15.16
C VAL A 26 4.16 -2.70 14.01
N GLY A 27 3.09 -3.49 14.07
CA GLY A 27 2.76 -4.45 13.02
C GLY A 27 2.44 -3.77 11.69
N ALA A 28 1.65 -2.69 11.74
CA ALA A 28 1.32 -1.89 10.56
C ALA A 28 2.56 -1.23 9.93
N VAL A 29 3.46 -0.66 10.73
CA VAL A 29 4.70 -0.06 10.23
C VAL A 29 5.61 -1.10 9.59
N VAL A 30 5.74 -2.29 10.19
CA VAL A 30 6.56 -3.36 9.61
C VAL A 30 5.96 -3.87 8.30
N ALA A 31 4.63 -4.08 8.27
CA ALA A 31 3.94 -4.47 7.06
C ALA A 31 4.17 -3.44 5.94
N GLU A 32 3.93 -2.17 6.23
CA GLU A 32 4.06 -1.09 5.25
C GLU A 32 5.50 -0.91 4.76
N PHE A 33 6.48 -1.05 5.65
CA PHE A 33 7.88 -1.00 5.27
C PHE A 33 8.23 -2.10 4.27
N ILE A 34 7.77 -3.34 4.51
CA ILE A 34 8.01 -4.46 3.59
C ILE A 34 7.33 -4.20 2.24
N LEU A 35 6.04 -3.87 2.22
CA LEU A 35 5.28 -3.61 0.99
C LEU A 35 5.89 -2.46 0.18
N THR A 36 6.19 -1.34 0.83
CA THR A 36 6.85 -0.19 0.20
C THR A 36 8.21 -0.58 -0.39
N THR A 37 9.02 -1.40 0.31
CA THR A 37 10.31 -1.84 -0.26
C THR A 37 10.13 -2.73 -1.49
N LEU A 38 9.10 -3.58 -1.54
CA LEU A 38 8.79 -4.41 -2.70
C LEU A 38 8.37 -3.55 -3.90
N LEU A 39 7.47 -2.59 -3.69
CA LEU A 39 7.06 -1.65 -4.72
C LEU A 39 8.23 -0.81 -5.22
N ALA A 40 9.05 -0.26 -4.31
CA ALA A 40 10.24 0.50 -4.67
C ALA A 40 11.23 -0.35 -5.47
N LEU A 41 11.43 -1.62 -5.12
CA LEU A 41 12.26 -2.54 -5.91
C LEU A 41 11.68 -2.78 -7.31
N ALA A 42 10.36 -2.98 -7.44
CA ALA A 42 9.70 -3.14 -8.73
C ALA A 42 9.89 -1.91 -9.63
N VAL A 43 9.78 -0.70 -9.05
CA VAL A 43 10.02 0.57 -9.77
C VAL A 43 11.49 0.71 -10.14
N CYS A 44 12.41 0.53 -9.19
CA CYS A 44 13.84 0.69 -9.40
C CYS A 44 14.37 -0.29 -10.45
N MET A 45 13.95 -1.55 -10.41
CA MET A 45 14.41 -2.56 -11.38
C MET A 45 13.65 -2.49 -12.71
N GLY A 46 12.34 -2.24 -12.69
CA GLY A 46 11.51 -2.26 -13.89
C GLY A 46 11.59 -0.98 -14.72
N ALA A 47 11.70 0.18 -14.07
CA ALA A 47 11.58 1.48 -14.76
C ALA A 47 12.87 2.32 -14.74
N ILE A 48 13.73 2.16 -13.74
CA ILE A 48 14.92 3.04 -13.57
C ILE A 48 16.20 2.34 -14.02
N ASN A 49 16.44 1.10 -13.58
CA ASN A 49 17.69 0.40 -13.82
C ASN A 49 17.90 0.10 -15.31
N GLU A 50 18.86 0.76 -15.97
CA GLU A 50 19.23 0.58 -17.38
C GLU A 50 19.48 -0.87 -17.81
N LYS A 51 19.89 -1.74 -16.88
CA LYS A 51 20.15 -3.16 -17.17
C LYS A 51 18.89 -4.02 -17.21
N THR A 52 17.85 -3.66 -16.47
CA THR A 52 16.65 -4.49 -16.28
C THR A 52 15.36 -3.80 -16.69
N GLN A 53 15.42 -2.51 -17.02
CA GLN A 53 14.24 -1.76 -17.42
C GLN A 53 13.65 -2.32 -18.71
N GLY A 54 12.32 -2.25 -18.83
CA GLY A 54 11.64 -2.83 -19.98
C GLY A 54 10.20 -2.37 -20.15
N PRO A 55 9.58 -2.66 -21.30
CA PRO A 55 8.24 -2.20 -21.63
C PRO A 55 7.15 -2.75 -20.71
N LEU A 56 7.43 -3.84 -19.98
CA LEU A 56 6.50 -4.45 -19.01
C LEU A 56 6.59 -3.84 -17.59
N ALA A 57 7.46 -2.85 -17.37
CA ALA A 57 7.58 -2.18 -16.06
C ALA A 57 6.23 -1.72 -15.48
N PRO A 58 5.33 -1.08 -16.26
CA PRO A 58 4.04 -0.64 -15.73
C PRO A 58 3.18 -1.80 -15.23
N PHE A 59 3.25 -2.96 -15.91
CA PHE A 59 2.53 -4.16 -15.50
C PHE A 59 3.08 -4.71 -14.18
N SER A 60 4.41 -4.83 -14.04
CA SER A 60 5.03 -5.31 -12.80
C SER A 60 4.78 -4.36 -11.62
N ILE A 61 4.79 -3.06 -11.84
CA ILE A 61 4.50 -2.05 -10.80
C ILE A 61 3.03 -2.13 -10.38
N GLY A 62 2.09 -2.19 -11.35
CA GLY A 62 0.67 -2.35 -11.05
C GLY A 62 0.35 -3.67 -10.33
N PHE A 63 1.06 -4.75 -10.67
CA PHE A 63 0.98 -6.01 -9.95
C PHE A 63 1.48 -5.87 -8.51
N ALA A 64 2.63 -5.22 -8.29
CA ALA A 64 3.15 -4.95 -6.94
C ALA A 64 2.14 -4.17 -6.09
N VAL A 65 1.57 -3.09 -6.62
CA VAL A 65 0.53 -2.31 -5.93
C VAL A 65 -0.70 -3.17 -5.60
N THR A 66 -1.11 -4.06 -6.51
CA THR A 66 -2.23 -4.97 -6.25
C THR A 66 -1.92 -5.92 -5.10
N VAL A 67 -0.71 -6.46 -5.06
CA VAL A 67 -0.23 -7.30 -3.95
C VAL A 67 -0.19 -6.51 -2.65
N ASP A 68 0.30 -5.28 -2.67
CA ASP A 68 0.35 -4.41 -1.49
C ASP A 68 -1.04 -4.18 -0.91
N ILE A 69 -2.04 -3.88 -1.75
CA ILE A 69 -3.42 -3.70 -1.31
C ILE A 69 -4.00 -4.99 -0.72
N LEU A 70 -3.78 -6.15 -1.36
CA LEU A 70 -4.31 -7.42 -0.88
C LEU A 70 -3.63 -7.91 0.41
N ALA A 71 -2.33 -7.66 0.57
CA ALA A 71 -1.55 -8.11 1.71
C ALA A 71 -1.61 -7.14 2.91
N GLY A 72 -1.54 -5.83 2.63
CA GLY A 72 -1.50 -4.76 3.63
C GLY A 72 -2.86 -4.17 3.98
N GLY A 73 -3.87 -4.33 3.12
CA GLY A 73 -5.15 -3.64 3.25
C GLY A 73 -5.88 -3.84 4.58
N ALA A 74 -5.73 -5.00 5.22
CA ALA A 74 -6.32 -5.29 6.53
C ALA A 74 -5.36 -5.07 7.72
N VAL A 75 -4.07 -4.81 7.46
CA VAL A 75 -3.02 -4.70 8.48
C VAL A 75 -2.56 -3.26 8.68
N SER A 76 -2.09 -2.62 7.60
CA SER A 76 -1.65 -1.22 7.57
C SER A 76 -2.64 -0.31 6.84
N GLY A 77 -3.51 -0.89 6.00
CA GLY A 77 -4.31 -0.13 5.04
C GLY A 77 -3.71 -0.11 3.64
N ALA A 78 -2.46 -0.56 3.49
CA ALA A 78 -1.61 -0.30 2.33
C ALA A 78 -1.49 1.21 2.04
#